data_AF-A0A0R0C7W2-F1
#
_entry.id   AF-A0A0R0C7W2-F1
#
_cell.length_a   1.000
_cell.length_b   1.000
_cell.length_c   1.000
_cell.angle_alpha   90.00
_cell.angle_beta   90.00
_cell.angle_gamma   90.00
#
_symmetry.space_group_name_H-M   'P 1'
#
loop_
_entity.id
_entity.type
_entity.pdbx_description
1 polymer ?
#
loop_
_entity_poly.entity_id
_entity_poly.type
_entity_poly.pdbx_seq_one_letter_code
_entity_poly.pdbx_strand_id
1 'polypeptide(L)' 'MTQERPWLQSYPAGVPAEIDVNEFHSVADVFNASVAKFRDRPAYSNFGKVLTYGEADVLVT' A
#
# COMPACT_ATOMS: atom_id res chain seq x y z
N MET A 1 31.15 10.65 -17.38
CA MET A 1 29.96 11.33 -16.84
C MET A 1 29.24 10.34 -15.95
N THR A 2 29.20 10.60 -14.65
CA THR A 2 28.51 9.72 -13.69
C THR A 2 27.02 10.03 -13.77
N GLN A 3 26.19 9.04 -14.11
CA GLN A 3 24.74 9.21 -13.98
C GLN A 3 24.38 9.36 -12.50
N GLU A 4 23.51 10.32 -12.20
CA GLU A 4 23.15 10.69 -10.83
C GLU A 4 22.28 9.64 -10.14
N ARG A 5 21.56 8.80 -10.92
CA ARG A 5 20.69 7.70 -10.44
C ARG A 5 20.66 6.49 -11.40
N PRO A 6 21.77 5.75 -11.61
CA PRO A 6 21.85 4.69 -12.62
C PRO A 6 20.90 3.50 -12.35
N TRP A 7 20.51 3.29 -11.09
CA TRP A 7 19.59 2.23 -10.68
C TRP A 7 18.16 2.40 -11.21
N LEU A 8 17.77 3.59 -11.68
CA LEU A 8 16.45 3.80 -12.27
C LEU A 8 16.23 2.95 -13.54
N GLN A 9 17.30 2.55 -14.22
CA GLN A 9 17.22 1.64 -15.36
C GLN A 9 16.80 0.22 -14.96
N SER A 10 16.91 -0.13 -13.68
CA SER A 10 16.48 -1.42 -13.14
C SER A 10 15.04 -1.40 -12.63
N TYR A 11 14.34 -0.27 -12.67
CA TYR A 11 12.96 -0.20 -12.23
C TYR A 11 12.02 -0.93 -13.22
N PRO A 12 11.07 -1.74 -12.73
CA PRO A 12 10.05 -2.32 -13.58
C PRO A 12 9.25 -1.24 -14.31
N ALA A 13 8.75 -1.58 -15.50
CA ALA A 13 7.88 -0.69 -16.26
C ALA A 13 6.65 -0.29 -15.42
N GLY A 14 6.39 1.02 -15.34
CA GLY A 14 5.27 1.58 -14.58
C GLY A 14 5.59 1.97 -13.14
N VAL A 15 6.82 1.73 -12.65
CA VAL A 15 7.25 2.22 -11.33
C VAL A 15 7.80 3.65 -11.47
N PRO A 16 7.20 4.66 -10.83
CA PRO A 16 7.70 6.04 -10.88
C PRO A 16 9.08 6.18 -10.22
N ALA A 17 9.89 7.12 -10.72
CA ALA A 17 11.19 7.44 -10.11
C ALA A 17 11.05 8.31 -8.84
N GLU A 18 9.87 8.87 -8.60
CA GLU A 18 9.55 9.81 -7.52
C GLU A 18 8.13 9.50 -7.01
N ILE A 19 7.91 9.75 -5.72
CA ILE A 19 6.62 9.57 -5.04
C ILE A 19 6.13 10.91 -4.49
N ASP A 20 4.81 11.09 -4.40
CA ASP A 20 4.23 12.20 -3.65
C ASP A 20 4.14 11.85 -2.16
N VAL A 21 4.95 12.52 -1.35
CA VAL A 21 4.97 12.31 0.10
C VAL A 21 3.73 12.85 0.81
N ASN A 22 2.88 13.62 0.11
CA ASN A 22 1.65 14.20 0.64
C ASN A 22 0.40 13.42 0.23
N GLU A 23 0.53 12.30 -0.49
CA GLU A 23 -0.60 11.48 -0.95
C GLU A 23 -1.49 11.02 0.21
N PHE A 24 -0.89 10.76 1.39
CA PHE A 24 -1.61 10.37 2.60
C PHE A 24 -1.15 11.22 3.78
N HIS A 25 -2.10 11.71 4.58
CA HIS A 25 -1.78 12.60 5.71
C HIS A 25 -1.33 11.81 6.95
N SER A 26 -1.65 10.52 7.03
CA SER A 26 -1.28 9.65 8.15
C SER A 26 -1.28 8.18 7.74
N VAL A 27 -0.70 7.34 8.60
CA VAL A 27 -0.79 5.87 8.46
C VAL A 27 -2.24 5.39 8.51
N ALA A 28 -3.09 6.03 9.32
CA ALA A 28 -4.52 5.71 9.37
C ALA A 28 -5.23 6.02 8.05
N ASP A 29 -4.84 7.10 7.37
CA ASP A 29 -5.42 7.44 6.06
C ASP A 29 -5.06 6.43 4.98
N VAL A 30 -3.83 5.90 5.01
CA VAL A 30 -3.41 4.79 4.12
C VAL A 30 -4.31 3.56 4.35
N PHE A 31 -4.59 3.24 5.62
CA PHE A 31 -5.47 2.12 5.96
C PHE A 31 -6.89 2.35 5.45
N ASN A 32 -7.48 3.51 5.73
CA ASN A 32 -8.84 3.86 5.28
C ASN A 32 -8.97 3.81 3.75
N ALA A 33 -7.99 4.34 3.02
CA ALA A 33 -7.96 4.28 1.56
C ALA A 33 -7.85 2.84 1.03
N SER A 34 -7.06 2.01 1.71
CA SER A 34 -6.91 0.59 1.36
C SER A 34 -8.20 -0.19 1.61
N VAL A 35 -8.88 0.05 2.74
CA VAL A 35 -10.19 -0.55 3.05
C VAL A 35 -11.23 -0.15 2.01
N ALA A 36 -11.31 1.13 1.65
CA ALA A 36 -12.26 1.61 0.63
C ALA A 36 -12.05 0.92 -0.73
N LYS A 37 -10.80 0.66 -1.11
CA LYS A 37 -10.45 0.09 -2.42
C LYS A 37 -10.53 -1.45 -2.46
N PHE A 38 -10.27 -2.11 -1.34
CA PHE A 38 -10.02 -3.56 -1.30
C PHE A 38 -10.84 -4.29 -0.24
N ARG A 39 -11.98 -3.71 0.19
CA ARG A 39 -12.81 -4.18 1.30
C ARG A 39 -12.98 -5.71 1.37
N ASP A 40 -13.30 -6.34 0.25
CA ASP A 40 -13.61 -7.79 0.19
C ASP A 40 -12.37 -8.68 -0.01
N ARG A 41 -11.17 -8.09 -0.15
CA ARG A 41 -9.93 -8.84 -0.33
C ARG A 41 -9.32 -9.25 1.01
N PRO A 42 -8.57 -10.37 1.08
CA PRO A 42 -7.78 -10.73 2.25
C PRO A 42 -6.78 -9.62 2.64
N ALA A 43 -6.78 -9.23 3.92
CA ALA A 43 -5.83 -8.29 4.52
C ALA A 43 -4.83 -9.01 5.45
N TYR A 44 -5.31 -9.94 6.26
CA TYR A 44 -4.49 -10.72 7.20
C TYR A 44 -4.75 -12.21 7.04
N SER A 45 -3.70 -13.02 7.20
CA SER A 45 -3.82 -14.48 7.24
C SER A 45 -2.93 -15.06 8.35
N ASN A 46 -3.49 -15.95 9.17
CA ASN A 46 -2.78 -16.61 10.26
C ASN A 46 -3.44 -17.96 10.59
N PHE A 47 -2.66 -19.05 10.61
CA PHE A 47 -3.12 -20.42 10.90
C PHE A 47 -4.47 -20.80 10.24
N GLY A 48 -4.63 -20.50 8.95
CA GLY A 48 -5.84 -20.83 8.20
C GLY A 48 -7.04 -19.90 8.44
N LYS A 49 -6.93 -18.95 9.38
CA LYS A 49 -7.88 -17.84 9.50
C LYS A 49 -7.45 -16.69 8.59
N VAL A 50 -8.42 -16.14 7.86
CA VAL A 50 -8.25 -14.96 7.02
C VAL A 50 -9.19 -13.87 7.54
N LEU A 51 -8.70 -12.64 7.58
CA LEU A 51 -9.51 -11.43 7.75
C LEU A 51 -9.41 -10.60 6.49
N THR A 52 -10.54 -10.16 5.99
CA THR A 52 -10.66 -9.17 4.91
C THR A 52 -10.36 -7.76 5.40
N TYR A 53 -10.10 -6.83 4.49
CA TYR A 53 -9.96 -5.41 4.84
C TYR A 53 -11.20 -4.87 5.56
N GLY A 54 -12.40 -5.26 5.13
CA GLY A 54 -13.65 -4.86 5.77
C GLY A 54 -13.85 -5.43 7.18
N GLU A 55 -13.40 -6.65 7.44
CA GLU A 55 -13.42 -7.22 8.79
C GLU A 55 -12.41 -6.53 9.72
N ALA A 56 -11.23 -6.16 9.21
CA ALA A 56 -10.24 -5.42 9.98
C ALA A 56 -10.71 -4.00 10.35
N ASP A 57 -11.40 -3.32 9.43
CA ASP A 57 -12.00 -1.99 9.61
C ASP A 57 -12.99 -1.96 10.79
N VAL A 58 -13.86 -2.96 10.88
CA VAL A 58 -14.82 -3.10 11.99
C VAL A 58 -14.13 -3.29 13.34
N LEU A 59 -12.96 -3.94 13.39
CA LEU A 59 -12.21 -4.18 14.63
C LEU A 59 -11.38 -2.98 15.10
N VAL A 60 -11.13 -2.02 14.22
CA VAL A 60 -10.35 -0.81 14.52
C VAL A 60 -11.20 0.31 15.13
N THR A 61 -12.54 0.22 15.01
CA THR A 61 -13.53 1.15 15.61
C THR A 61 -13.88 0.75 17.03
#